data_AF-A0A399F1N1-F1
#
_entry.id   AF-A0A399F1N1-F1
#
_cell.length_a   1.000
_cell.length_b   1.000
_cell.length_c   1.000
_cell.angle_alpha   90.00
_cell.angle_beta   90.00
_cell.angle_gamma   90.00
#
_symmetry.space_group_name_H-M   'P 1'
#
loop_
_entity.id
_entity.type
_entity.pdbx_description
1 polymer ?
#
loop_
_entity_poly.entity_id
_entity_poly.type
_entity_poly.pdbx_seq_one_letter_code
_entity_poly.pdbx_strand_id
1 'polypeptide(L)'
;MRLNNTSQLAGFSKKADLAYFLKQILGADYLHEPLLAPTEGLLKAYQKGKISWAEYEAGFLSLMRERRVEQRVDRGWFSRPTVLLCSEPTPERCHRRLVAEYLAQRWGDLEVVHL
;
A
#
# COMPACT_ATOMS: atom_id res chain seq x y z
N MET A 1 3.05 -1.39 2.96
CA MET A 1 2.01 -2.21 2.32
C MET A 1 2.49 -3.19 1.23
N ARG A 2 3.77 -3.20 0.81
CA ARG A 2 4.27 -4.30 -0.06
C ARG A 2 4.16 -5.64 0.68
N LEU A 3 3.45 -6.61 0.08
CA LEU A 3 3.32 -7.97 0.63
C LEU A 3 4.70 -8.64 0.73
N ASN A 4 5.51 -8.53 -0.33
CA ASN A 4 6.89 -8.97 -0.36
C ASN A 4 7.81 -7.74 -0.42
N ASN A 5 8.54 -7.49 0.67
CA ASN A 5 9.49 -6.37 0.79
C ASN A 5 10.97 -6.81 0.83
N THR A 6 11.22 -8.11 0.65
CA THR A 6 12.56 -8.72 0.64
C THR A 6 13.08 -9.01 -0.77
N SER A 7 12.21 -9.02 -1.79
CA SER A 7 12.60 -9.25 -3.19
C SER A 7 13.28 -8.02 -3.80
N GLN A 8 14.48 -8.19 -4.36
CA GLN A 8 15.15 -7.20 -5.20
C GLN A 8 14.40 -7.06 -6.54
N LEU A 9 13.48 -6.10 -6.61
CA LEU A 9 12.89 -5.66 -7.90
C LEU A 9 13.76 -4.57 -8.56
N ALA A 10 14.52 -3.83 -7.74
CA ALA A 10 15.63 -2.95 -8.12
C ALA A 10 16.75 -3.09 -7.08
N GLY A 11 18.01 -2.84 -7.43
CA GLY A 11 19.18 -3.10 -6.57
C GLY A 11 19.10 -2.54 -5.14
N PHE A 12 18.39 -1.40 -4.98
CA PHE A 12 18.18 -0.68 -3.71
C PHE A 12 16.85 -0.98 -2.99
N SER A 13 16.06 -1.93 -3.50
CA SER A 13 14.70 -2.21 -3.02
C SER A 13 14.61 -3.20 -1.85
N LYS A 14 15.75 -3.62 -1.28
CA LYS A 14 15.80 -4.40 -0.04
C LYS A 14 15.38 -3.50 1.14
N LYS A 15 14.60 -4.06 2.07
CA LYS A 15 14.03 -3.36 3.23
C LYS A 15 15.03 -2.48 3.99
N ALA A 16 16.25 -2.95 4.21
CA ALA A 16 17.29 -2.21 4.94
C ALA A 16 17.85 -1.04 4.12
N ASP A 17 18.17 -1.29 2.84
CA ASP A 17 18.73 -0.28 1.95
C ASP A 17 17.73 0.84 1.69
N LEU A 18 16.46 0.50 1.44
CA LEU A 18 15.41 1.49 1.21
C LEU A 18 15.20 2.39 2.44
N ALA A 19 15.12 1.82 3.64
CA ALA A 19 14.98 2.61 4.86
C ALA A 19 16.18 3.54 5.08
N TYR A 20 17.40 3.06 4.80
CA TYR A 20 18.61 3.86 4.87
C TYR A 20 18.59 5.03 3.87
N PHE A 21 18.33 4.77 2.58
CA PHE A 21 18.31 5.83 1.57
C PHE A 21 17.19 6.85 1.78
N LEU A 22 15.99 6.42 2.18
CA LEU A 22 14.89 7.33 2.52
C LEU A 22 15.29 8.29 3.63
N LYS A 23 15.95 7.77 4.68
CA LYS A 23 16.44 8.58 5.78
C LYS A 23 17.58 9.52 5.37
N GLN A 24 18.56 9.03 4.62
CA GLN A 24 19.76 9.80 4.27
C GLN A 24 19.51 10.85 3.19
N ILE A 25 18.66 10.55 2.20
CA ILE A 25 18.44 11.42 1.03
C ILE A 25 17.22 12.32 1.23
N LEU A 26 16.14 11.77 1.79
CA LEU A 26 14.84 12.45 1.87
C LEU A 26 14.43 12.83 3.30
N GLY A 27 15.20 12.43 4.32
CA GLY A 27 14.81 12.61 5.72
C GLY A 27 13.51 11.89 6.10
N ALA A 28 13.13 10.85 5.35
CA ALA A 28 11.86 10.17 5.49
C ALA A 28 11.99 8.85 6.28
N ASP A 29 11.01 8.58 7.14
CA ASP A 29 10.91 7.30 7.86
C ASP A 29 10.27 6.22 6.99
N TYR A 30 10.72 4.98 7.15
CA TYR A 30 10.13 3.83 6.48
C TYR A 30 9.34 2.96 7.46
N LEU A 31 8.05 2.78 7.17
CA LEU A 31 7.17 1.89 7.93
C LEU A 31 6.65 0.77 7.04
N HIS A 32 6.80 -0.48 7.50
CA HIS A 32 6.17 -1.63 6.86
C HIS A 32 4.88 -1.98 7.58
N GLU A 33 3.74 -1.61 6.98
CA GLU A 33 2.40 -1.95 7.46
C GLU A 33 1.74 -3.03 6.58
N PRO A 34 1.67 -4.30 7.03
CA PRO A 34 1.03 -5.41 6.29
C PRO A 34 -0.50 -5.40 6.34
N LEU A 35 -1.14 -4.71 7.29
CA LEU A 35 -2.62 -4.61 7.33
C LEU A 35 -3.18 -3.96 6.08
N LEU A 36 -2.40 -3.09 5.45
CA LEU A 36 -2.71 -2.39 4.20
C LEU A 36 -2.28 -3.18 2.94
N ALA A 37 -1.73 -4.39 3.10
CA ALA A 37 -1.30 -5.23 1.98
C ALA A 37 -2.40 -6.22 1.55
N PRO A 38 -2.42 -6.65 0.27
CA PRO A 38 -3.32 -7.72 -0.16
C PRO A 38 -2.94 -9.03 0.52
N THR A 39 -3.86 -9.98 0.62
CA THR A 39 -3.47 -11.36 0.95
C THR A 39 -2.69 -11.98 -0.20
N GLU A 40 -1.83 -12.94 0.11
CA GLU A 40 -1.07 -13.69 -0.90
C GLU A 40 -1.99 -14.42 -1.88
N GLY A 41 -3.07 -15.01 -1.39
CA GLY A 41 -4.06 -15.69 -2.23
C GLY A 41 -4.73 -14.75 -3.24
N LEU A 42 -5.19 -13.58 -2.77
CA LEU A 42 -5.84 -12.57 -3.63
C LEU A 42 -4.88 -12.05 -4.69
N LEU A 43 -3.64 -11.71 -4.30
CA LEU A 43 -2.62 -11.23 -5.23
C LEU A 43 -2.24 -12.29 -6.27
N LYS A 44 -2.01 -13.54 -5.85
CA LYS A 44 -1.67 -14.64 -6.76
C LYS A 44 -2.81 -14.98 -7.72
N ALA A 45 -4.07 -14.90 -7.28
CA ALA A 45 -5.21 -15.13 -8.14
C ALA A 45 -5.26 -14.11 -9.28
N TYR A 46 -5.06 -12.82 -8.96
CA TYR A 46 -5.02 -11.75 -9.95
C TYR A 46 -3.82 -11.88 -10.90
N GLN A 47 -2.61 -12.09 -10.37
CA GLN A 47 -1.39 -12.25 -11.18
C GLN A 47 -1.44 -13.45 -12.13
N LYS A 48 -2.18 -14.51 -11.76
CA LYS A 48 -2.38 -15.71 -12.60
C LYS A 48 -3.57 -15.57 -13.55
N GLY A 49 -4.22 -14.41 -13.61
CA GLY A 49 -5.40 -14.17 -14.45
C GLY A 49 -6.63 -14.98 -14.05
N LYS A 50 -6.69 -15.49 -12.82
CA LYS A 50 -7.85 -16.26 -12.32
C LYS A 50 -9.03 -15.37 -11.95
N ILE A 51 -8.76 -14.10 -11.66
CA ILE A 51 -9.75 -13.08 -11.36
C ILE A 51 -9.40 -11.81 -12.14
N SER A 52 -10.41 -11.06 -12.53
CA SER A 52 -10.28 -9.74 -13.14
C SER A 52 -9.78 -8.69 -12.14
N TRP A 53 -9.38 -7.52 -12.66
CA TRP A 53 -9.06 -6.36 -11.80
C TRP A 53 -10.26 -5.94 -10.94
N ALA A 54 -11.48 -5.94 -11.50
CA ALA A 54 -12.68 -5.56 -10.76
C ALA A 54 -12.95 -6.49 -9.57
N GLU A 55 -12.77 -7.81 -9.77
CA GLU A 55 -12.87 -8.79 -8.69
C GLU A 55 -11.76 -8.62 -7.65
N TYR A 56 -10.53 -8.33 -8.08
CA TYR A 56 -9.43 -8.02 -7.17
C TYR A 56 -9.72 -6.78 -6.32
N GLU A 57 -10.18 -5.69 -6.94
CA GLU A 57 -10.53 -4.43 -6.28
C GLU A 57 -11.64 -4.63 -5.24
N ALA A 58 -12.72 -5.32 -5.63
CA ALA A 58 -13.81 -5.65 -4.72
C ALA A 58 -13.34 -6.51 -3.53
N GLY A 59 -12.55 -7.55 -3.79
CA GLY A 59 -11.99 -8.42 -2.76
C GLY A 59 -11.03 -7.68 -1.81
N PHE A 60 -10.19 -6.80 -2.36
CA PHE A 60 -9.25 -6.00 -1.58
C PHE A 60 -9.97 -4.99 -0.67
N LEU A 61 -10.96 -4.27 -1.18
CA LEU A 61 -11.75 -3.35 -0.36
C LEU A 61 -12.56 -4.09 0.72
N SER A 62 -13.04 -5.29 0.42
CA SER A 62 -13.69 -6.16 1.42
C SER A 62 -12.72 -6.53 2.54
N LEU A 63 -11.48 -6.90 2.19
CA LEU A 63 -10.42 -7.20 3.15
C LEU A 63 -10.08 -6.00 4.05
N MET A 64 -10.03 -4.78 3.50
CA MET A 64 -9.79 -3.56 4.28
C MET A 64 -10.90 -3.34 5.33
N ARG A 65 -12.17 -3.51 4.92
CA ARG A 65 -13.33 -3.41 5.81
C ARG A 65 -13.31 -4.48 6.89
N GLU A 66 -13.06 -5.74 6.52
CA GLU A 66 -12.99 -6.86 7.45
C GLU A 66 -11.92 -6.63 8.52
N ARG A 67 -10.74 -6.14 8.10
CA ARG A 67 -9.64 -5.78 9.01
C ARG A 67 -9.92 -4.55 9.85
N ARG A 68 -10.95 -3.75 9.52
CA ARG A 68 -11.24 -2.43 10.11
C ARG A 68 -10.00 -1.54 10.12
N VAL A 69 -9.30 -1.47 8.99
CA VAL A 69 -8.02 -0.75 8.91
C VAL A 69 -8.14 0.71 9.33
N GLU A 70 -9.28 1.34 9.10
CA GLU A 70 -9.58 2.71 9.51
C GLU A 70 -9.56 2.93 11.04
N GLN A 71 -9.68 1.86 11.83
CA GLN A 71 -9.62 1.88 13.30
C GLN A 71 -8.26 1.43 13.84
N ARG A 72 -7.49 0.68 13.04
CA ARG A 72 -6.25 0.01 13.48
C ARG A 72 -4.99 0.69 13.00
N VAL A 73 -5.05 1.39 11.87
CA VAL A 73 -3.95 2.18 11.35
C VAL A 73 -3.88 3.47 12.15
N ASP A 74 -2.68 3.81 12.62
CA ASP A 74 -2.46 5.05 13.35
C ASP A 74 -2.59 6.25 12.40
N ARG A 75 -3.60 7.07 12.65
CA ARG A 75 -3.85 8.32 11.91
C ARG A 75 -2.67 9.29 12.01
N GLY A 76 -1.89 9.22 13.09
CA GLY A 76 -0.68 10.01 13.29
C GLY A 76 0.35 9.83 12.17
N TRP A 77 0.39 8.67 11.51
CA TRP A 77 1.27 8.45 10.36
C TRP A 77 0.95 9.35 9.15
N PHE A 78 -0.27 9.88 9.07
CA PHE A 78 -0.74 10.75 7.99
C PHE A 78 -0.81 12.23 8.41
N SER A 79 -0.35 12.57 9.62
CA SER A 79 -0.23 13.97 10.09
C SER A 79 0.83 14.80 9.37
N ARG A 80 1.69 14.13 8.58
CA ARG A 80 2.71 14.70 7.71
C ARG A 80 2.57 14.10 6.31
N PRO A 81 3.17 14.70 5.28
CA PRO A 81 3.18 14.11 3.95
C PRO A 81 3.69 12.67 3.99
N THR A 82 2.86 11.74 3.53
CA THR A 82 3.11 10.31 3.62
C THR A 82 2.86 9.65 2.28
N VAL A 83 3.79 8.79 1.86
CA VAL A 83 3.73 8.11 0.56
C VAL A 83 3.49 6.61 0.77
N LEU A 84 2.50 6.09 0.05
CA LEU A 84 2.19 4.67 0.01
C LEU A 84 3.00 3.98 -1.10
N LEU A 85 3.90 3.08 -0.72
CA LEU A 85 4.77 2.36 -1.65
C LEU A 85 4.17 1.04 -2.13
N CYS A 86 4.18 0.84 -3.45
CA CYS A 86 3.84 -0.41 -4.13
C CYS A 86 4.87 -0.73 -5.24
N SER A 87 4.57 -1.71 -6.10
CA SER A 87 5.42 -2.08 -7.25
C SER A 87 4.82 -1.69 -8.61
N GLU A 88 3.59 -1.18 -8.65
CA GLU A 88 2.95 -0.75 -9.88
C GLU A 88 3.47 0.65 -10.32
N PRO A 89 3.70 0.85 -11.63
CA PRO A 89 4.21 2.13 -12.15
C PRO A 89 3.18 3.25 -12.07
N THR A 90 1.89 2.92 -12.17
CA THR A 90 0.79 3.86 -12.32
C THR A 90 -0.40 3.50 -11.40
N PRO A 91 -1.30 4.43 -11.08
CA PRO A 91 -2.36 4.21 -10.09
C PRO A 91 -3.57 3.40 -10.58
N GLU A 92 -3.76 3.20 -11.89
CA GLU A 92 -5.02 2.66 -12.47
C GLU A 92 -5.33 1.26 -11.92
N ARG A 93 -4.31 0.42 -11.81
CA ARG A 93 -4.41 -0.95 -11.30
C ARG A 93 -3.50 -1.18 -10.10
N CYS A 94 -3.52 -0.23 -9.18
CA CYS A 94 -2.63 -0.22 -8.03
C CYS A 94 -3.38 -0.34 -6.70
N HIS A 95 -2.87 -1.18 -5.80
CA HIS A 95 -3.43 -1.30 -4.45
C HIS A 95 -3.15 -0.07 -3.56
N ARG A 96 -2.13 0.77 -3.88
CA ARG A 96 -1.88 2.03 -3.18
C ARG A 96 -3.04 3.02 -3.36
N ARG A 97 -3.60 3.07 -4.58
CA ARG A 97 -4.79 3.86 -4.90
C ARG A 97 -5.95 3.43 -3.99
N LEU A 98 -6.25 2.13 -3.97
CA LEU A 98 -7.35 1.57 -3.20
C LEU A 98 -7.26 1.88 -1.70
N VAL A 99 -6.07 1.78 -1.12
CA VAL A 99 -5.85 2.11 0.30
C VAL A 99 -6.03 3.60 0.55
N ALA A 100 -5.42 4.45 -0.27
CA ALA A 100 -5.50 5.90 -0.08
C ALA A 100 -6.95 6.39 -0.17
N GLU A 101 -7.67 5.96 -1.19
CA GLU A 101 -9.09 6.30 -1.41
C GLU A 101 -9.98 5.75 -0.29
N TYR A 102 -9.73 4.51 0.16
CA TYR A 102 -10.46 3.91 1.28
C TYR A 102 -10.28 4.73 2.57
N LEU A 103 -9.04 5.04 2.95
CA LEU A 103 -8.76 5.80 4.17
C LEU A 103 -9.33 7.21 4.08
N ALA A 104 -9.18 7.89 2.94
CA ALA A 104 -9.74 9.22 2.74
C ALA A 104 -11.27 9.22 2.88
N GLN A 105 -11.96 8.22 2.31
CA GLN A 105 -13.40 8.07 2.48
C GLN A 105 -13.81 7.83 3.93
N ARG A 106 -13.04 7.06 4.70
CA ARG A 106 -13.39 6.68 6.08
C ARG A 106 -13.00 7.73 7.12
N TRP A 107 -11.97 8.52 6.86
CA TRP A 107 -11.46 9.53 7.78
C TRP A 107 -11.95 10.94 7.45
N GLY A 108 -12.21 11.25 6.17
CA GLY A 108 -12.83 12.49 5.69
C GLY A 108 -11.91 13.71 5.60
N ASP A 109 -10.71 13.64 6.18
CA ASP A 109 -9.76 14.74 6.33
C ASP A 109 -8.39 14.44 5.67
N LEU A 110 -8.38 13.53 4.68
CA LEU A 110 -7.18 13.25 3.89
C LEU A 110 -7.31 13.79 2.46
N GLU A 111 -6.30 14.54 2.04
CA GLU A 111 -6.07 14.84 0.63
C GLU A 111 -5.24 13.72 0.00
N VAL A 112 -5.70 13.19 -1.13
CA VAL A 112 -5.03 12.10 -1.85
C VAL A 112 -4.54 12.60 -3.20
N VAL A 113 -3.23 12.48 -3.42
CA VAL A 113 -2.58 12.74 -4.71
C VAL A 113 -2.01 11.44 -5.25
N HIS A 114 -2.45 11.04 -6.44
CA HIS A 114 -1.92 9.87 -7.14
C HIS A 114 -0.74 10.29 -8.01
N LEU A 115 0.43 9.69 -7.75
CA LEU A 115 1.66 9.84 -8.51
C LEU A 115 1.77 8.80 -9.62
#